data_AF-A0A7W6Q9J6-F1
#
_entry.id   AF-A0A7W6Q9J6-F1
#
_cell.length_a   1.000
_cell.length_b   1.000
_cell.length_c   1.000
_cell.angle_alpha   90.00
_cell.angle_beta   90.00
_cell.angle_gamma   90.00
#
_symmetry.space_group_name_H-M   'P 1'
#
loop_
_entity.id
_entity.type
_entity.pdbx_description
1 polymer ?
#
loop_
_entity_poly.entity_id
_entity_poly.type
_entity_poly.pdbx_seq_one_letter_code
_entity_poly.pdbx_strand_id
1 'polypeptide(L)'
;MLAVQTDGSEIETMAREASILGRIQEAFRQHHGLQCQFVGPVSSLAIIDLLRHHPLETDDKIREALSGNICRCTGYENIVNAVRELASKRGPLR
;
A
#
# COMPACT_ATOMS: atom_id res chain seq x y z
N MET A 1 -4.50 6.43 18.36
CA MET A 1 -5.62 5.53 18.72
C MET A 1 -5.23 4.83 20.01
N LEU A 2 -6.08 4.88 21.03
CA LEU A 2 -5.92 4.19 22.30
C LEU A 2 -6.76 2.90 22.29
N ALA A 3 -6.35 1.87 23.04
CA ALA A 3 -7.06 0.58 23.06
C ALA A 3 -8.54 0.69 23.45
N VAL A 4 -8.89 1.61 24.35
CA VAL A 4 -10.29 1.87 24.73
C VAL A 4 -11.13 2.45 23.59
N GLN A 5 -10.49 3.12 22.62
CA GLN A 5 -11.19 3.71 21.48
C GLN A 5 -11.55 2.68 20.41
N THR A 6 -11.02 1.45 20.51
CA THR A 6 -11.26 0.36 19.57
C THR A 6 -12.20 -0.72 20.13
N ASP A 7 -12.88 -0.45 21.25
CA ASP A 7 -13.80 -1.42 21.83
C ASP A 7 -14.91 -1.79 20.83
N GLY A 8 -15.17 -3.10 20.68
CA GLY A 8 -16.11 -3.64 19.68
C GLY A 8 -15.69 -3.49 18.21
N SER A 9 -14.50 -2.95 17.90
CA SER A 9 -14.01 -2.79 16.53
C SER A 9 -13.17 -3.99 16.08
N GLU A 10 -13.18 -4.25 14.77
CA GLU A 10 -12.26 -5.21 14.16
C GLU A 10 -10.98 -4.49 13.67
N ILE A 11 -9.81 -4.95 14.14
CA ILE A 11 -8.52 -4.38 13.75
C ILE A 11 -7.81 -5.33 12.79
N GLU A 12 -7.59 -4.86 11.57
CA GLU A 12 -6.82 -5.57 10.55
C GLU A 12 -5.34 -5.16 10.62
N THR A 13 -4.46 -6.14 10.40
CA THR A 13 -3.02 -5.89 10.24
C THR A 13 -2.52 -6.68 9.04
N MET A 14 -1.27 -6.43 8.65
CA MET A 14 -0.66 -7.06 7.48
C MET A 14 -0.73 -8.60 7.52
N ALA A 15 -0.76 -9.23 8.69
CA ALA A 15 -0.81 -10.69 8.79
C ALA A 15 -2.07 -11.33 8.17
N ARG A 16 -3.15 -10.56 7.96
CA ARG A 16 -4.45 -11.08 7.50
C ARG A 16 -4.61 -11.15 5.98
N GLU A 17 -3.78 -10.44 5.24
CA GLU A 17 -4.00 -10.11 3.82
C GLU A 17 -3.01 -10.83 2.88
N ALA A 18 -2.74 -12.12 3.15
CA ALA A 18 -1.64 -12.85 2.49
C ALA A 18 -1.74 -12.89 0.96
N SER A 19 -2.95 -12.97 0.39
CA SER A 19 -3.18 -13.07 -1.07
C SER A 19 -2.84 -11.77 -1.80
N ILE A 20 -3.31 -10.62 -1.32
CA ILE A 20 -3.03 -9.31 -1.92
C ILE A 20 -1.61 -8.84 -1.60
N LEU A 21 -1.05 -9.24 -0.45
CA LEU A 21 0.33 -8.96 -0.10
C LEU A 21 1.32 -9.58 -1.08
N GLY A 22 1.08 -10.81 -1.55
CA GLY A 22 1.92 -11.41 -2.58
C GLY A 22 1.98 -10.57 -3.85
N ARG A 23 0.85 -9.95 -4.26
CA ARG A 23 0.80 -9.05 -5.42
C ARG A 23 1.56 -7.75 -5.18
N ILE A 24 1.44 -7.18 -3.98
CA ILE A 24 2.14 -5.94 -3.61
C ILE A 24 3.65 -6.18 -3.52
N GLN A 25 4.07 -7.27 -2.90
CA GLN A 25 5.47 -7.67 -2.81
C GLN A 25 6.07 -7.88 -4.20
N GLU A 26 5.34 -8.55 -5.09
CA GLU A 26 5.78 -8.74 -6.48
C GLU A 26 5.90 -7.41 -7.22
N ALA A 27 4.91 -6.52 -7.12
CA ALA A 27 4.99 -5.19 -7.74
C ALA A 27 6.19 -4.39 -7.20
N PHE A 28 6.41 -4.39 -5.88
CA PHE A 28 7.60 -3.75 -5.30
C PHE A 28 8.91 -4.38 -5.76
N ARG A 29 8.94 -5.69 -5.96
CA ARG A 29 10.12 -6.38 -6.50
C ARG A 29 10.42 -5.93 -7.94
N GLN A 30 9.39 -5.86 -8.78
CA GLN A 30 9.53 -5.49 -10.20
C GLN A 30 9.93 -4.02 -10.39
N HIS A 31 9.39 -3.12 -9.55
CA HIS A 31 9.65 -1.68 -9.66
C HIS A 31 10.77 -1.18 -8.75
N HIS A 32 11.45 -2.05 -8.01
CA HIS A 32 12.43 -1.66 -6.98
C HIS A 32 11.83 -0.66 -5.97
N GLY A 33 10.60 -0.94 -5.54
CA GLY A 33 9.79 -0.10 -4.65
C GLY A 33 10.19 -0.17 -3.17
N LEU A 34 11.14 -1.04 -2.80
CA LEU A 34 11.64 -1.19 -1.44
C LEU A 34 13.17 -1.30 -1.42
N GLN A 35 13.79 -0.71 -0.40
CA GLN A 35 15.23 -0.82 -0.11
C GLN A 35 15.46 -1.34 1.32
N CYS A 36 15.39 -0.48 2.34
CA CYS A 36 15.59 -0.86 3.74
C CYS A 36 14.43 -1.66 4.35
N GLN A 37 13.29 -1.72 3.65
CA GLN A 37 12.06 -2.44 4.02
C GLN A 37 11.36 -2.00 5.32
N PHE A 38 11.92 -1.07 6.09
CA PHE A 38 11.31 -0.58 7.32
C PHE A 38 9.86 -0.08 7.13
N VAL A 39 9.62 0.60 6.01
CA VAL A 39 8.31 1.18 5.67
C VAL A 39 7.44 0.23 4.84
N GLY A 40 7.98 -0.90 4.39
CA GLY A 40 7.30 -1.84 3.49
C GLY A 40 5.97 -2.36 4.04
N PRO A 41 5.88 -2.77 5.32
CA PRO A 41 4.62 -3.21 5.91
C PRO A 41 3.55 -2.11 5.93
N VAL A 42 3.94 -0.90 6.34
CA VAL A 42 3.03 0.26 6.44
C VAL A 42 2.53 0.67 5.05
N SER A 43 3.45 0.76 4.08
CA SER A 43 3.10 1.06 2.69
C SER A 43 2.18 -0.01 2.09
N SER A 44 2.38 -1.29 2.41
CA SER A 44 1.53 -2.38 1.89
C SER A 44 0.10 -2.27 2.39
N LEU A 45 -0.10 -2.00 3.69
CA LEU A 45 -1.44 -1.78 4.26
C LEU A 45 -2.13 -0.56 3.66
N ALA A 46 -1.41 0.56 3.52
CA ALA A 46 -1.95 1.74 2.85
C ALA A 46 -2.36 1.43 1.41
N ILE A 47 -1.53 0.70 0.65
CA ILE A 47 -1.85 0.34 -0.73
C ILE A 47 -3.10 -0.56 -0.83
N ILE A 48 -3.28 -1.51 0.09
CA ILE A 48 -4.49 -2.34 0.15
C ILE A 48 -5.73 -1.46 0.32
N ASP A 49 -5.70 -0.54 1.28
CA ASP A 49 -6.79 0.40 1.55
C ASP A 49 -7.07 1.30 0.34
N LEU A 50 -6.02 1.86 -0.27
CA LEU A 50 -6.12 2.69 -1.47
C LEU A 50 -6.73 1.93 -2.65
N LEU A 51 -6.29 0.69 -2.86
CA LEU A 51 -6.81 -0.16 -3.92
C LEU A 51 -8.27 -0.60 -3.67
N ARG A 52 -8.74 -0.61 -2.42
CA ARG A 52 -10.15 -0.88 -2.08
C ARG A 52 -11.04 0.34 -2.25
N HIS A 53 -10.58 1.51 -1.81
CA HIS A 53 -11.47 2.66 -1.59
C HIS A 53 -11.27 3.85 -2.53
N HIS A 54 -10.13 3.95 -3.24
CA HIS A 54 -9.79 5.15 -4.01
C HIS A 54 -9.63 4.88 -5.52
N PRO A 55 -10.16 5.73 -6.41
CA PRO A 55 -9.83 5.69 -7.84
C PRO A 55 -8.41 6.22 -8.06
N LEU A 56 -7.44 5.32 -8.23
CA LEU A 56 -6.02 5.63 -8.44
C LEU A 56 -5.73 5.88 -9.94
N GLU A 57 -6.42 6.86 -10.53
CA GLU A 57 -6.43 7.11 -11.98
C GLU A 57 -5.18 7.85 -12.48
N THR A 58 -4.51 8.61 -11.61
CA THR A 58 -3.33 9.41 -11.95
C THR A 58 -2.24 9.30 -10.91
N ASP A 59 -1.01 9.59 -11.30
CA ASP A 59 0.14 9.60 -10.39
C ASP A 59 0.00 10.61 -9.26
N ASP A 60 -0.61 11.77 -9.54
CA ASP A 60 -0.83 12.79 -8.53
C ASP A 60 -1.80 12.30 -7.46
N LYS A 61 -2.85 11.55 -7.86
CA LYS A 61 -3.75 10.90 -6.91
C LYS A 61 -3.05 9.82 -6.09
N ILE A 62 -2.15 9.06 -6.70
CA ILE A 62 -1.31 8.09 -5.99
C ILE A 62 -0.38 8.79 -4.99
N ARG A 63 0.28 9.88 -5.38
CA ARG A 63 1.20 10.64 -4.51
C ARG A 63 0.47 11.32 -3.36
N GLU A 64 -0.68 11.93 -3.62
CA GLU A 64 -1.56 12.52 -2.59
C GLU A 64 -1.94 11.46 -1.55
N ALA A 65 -2.39 10.30 -2.02
CA ALA A 65 -2.76 9.17 -1.18
C ALA A 65 -1.58 8.60 -0.36
N LEU A 66 -0.36 8.64 -0.89
CA LEU A 66 0.85 8.17 -0.21
C LEU A 66 1.53 9.24 0.65
N SER A 67 1.02 10.47 0.71
CA SER A 67 1.69 11.59 1.38
C SER A 67 1.97 11.36 2.88
N GLY A 68 1.17 10.52 3.55
CA GLY A 68 1.40 10.11 4.95
C GLY A 68 2.40 8.96 5.13
N ASN A 69 2.85 8.32 4.06
CA ASN A 69 3.71 7.13 4.09
C ASN A 69 5.16 7.53 3.79
N ILE A 70 5.91 7.98 4.81
CA ILE A 70 7.24 8.53 4.60
C ILE A 70 8.28 7.44 4.34
N CYS A 71 8.96 7.49 3.20
CA CYS A 71 10.10 6.65 2.86
C CYS A 71 11.36 7.49 2.62
N ARG A 72 12.48 7.11 3.26
CA ARG A 72 13.76 7.82 3.09
C ARG A 72 14.65 7.25 1.98
N CYS A 73 14.44 6.01 1.58
CA CYS A 73 15.39 5.27 0.76
C CYS A 73 15.05 5.32 -0.75
N THR A 74 13.78 5.21 -1.11
CA THR A 74 13.37 4.92 -2.51
C THR A 74 13.14 6.15 -3.38
N GLY A 75 12.99 7.34 -2.79
CA GLY A 75 12.65 8.55 -3.55
C GLY A 75 11.22 8.56 -4.12
N TYR A 76 10.34 7.68 -3.64
CA TYR A 76 8.91 7.55 -3.98
C TYR A 76 8.53 7.11 -5.39
N GLU A 77 9.29 7.47 -6.42
CA GLU A 77 8.90 7.20 -7.82
C GLU A 77 8.61 5.71 -8.08
N ASN A 78 9.47 4.83 -7.57
CA ASN A 78 9.32 3.39 -7.69
C ASN A 78 8.12 2.82 -6.91
N ILE A 79 7.73 3.48 -5.82
CA ILE A 79 6.51 3.14 -5.07
C ILE A 79 5.29 3.51 -5.90
N VAL A 80 5.29 4.71 -6.50
CA VAL A 80 4.21 5.17 -7.39
C VAL A 80 4.06 4.23 -8.59
N ASN A 81 5.17 3.80 -9.21
CA ASN A 81 5.16 2.85 -10.33
C ASN A 81 4.52 1.51 -9.94
N ALA A 82 4.88 0.96 -8.77
CA ALA A 82 4.28 -0.28 -8.26
C ALA A 82 2.77 -0.13 -8.01
N VAL A 83 2.33 0.98 -7.42
CA VAL A 83 0.91 1.25 -7.17
C VAL A 83 0.14 1.44 -8.47
N ARG A 84 0.71 2.13 -9.46
CA ARG A 84 0.11 2.30 -10.79
C ARG A 84 -0.11 0.95 -11.47
N GLU A 85 0.86 0.05 -11.41
CA GLU A 85 0.70 -1.32 -11.92
C GLU A 85 -0.46 -2.05 -11.22
N LEU A 86 -0.48 -2.02 -9.89
CA LEU A 86 -1.53 -2.67 -9.11
C LEU A 86 -2.92 -2.11 -9.43
N ALA A 87 -3.03 -0.79 -9.59
CA ALA A 87 -4.26 -0.10 -9.97
C ALA A 87 -4.73 -0.47 -11.38
N SER A 88 -3.82 -0.65 -12.34
CA SER A 88 -4.17 -1.14 -13.68
C SER A 88 -4.64 -2.60 -13.69
N LYS A 89 -4.17 -3.42 -12.74
CA LYS A 89 -4.52 -4.84 -12.59
C LYS A 89 -5.64 -5.08 -11.57
N ARG A 90 -6.46 -4.05 -11.30
CA ARG A 90 -7.50 -4.00 -10.26
C ARG A 90 -8.72 -4.86 -10.61
N GLY A 91 -8.50 -6.15 -10.89
CA GLY A 91 -9.54 -7.17 -10.77
C GLY A 91 -10.05 -7.26 -9.32
N PRO A 92 -11.08 -8.08 -9.03
CA PRO A 92 -11.73 -8.09 -7.72
C PRO A 92 -10.72 -8.40 -6.61
N LEU A 93 -10.47 -7.39 -5.77
CA LEU A 93 -9.72 -7.52 -4.53
C LEU A 93 -10.71 -8.10 -3.51
N ARG A 94 -10.81 -9.43 -3.48
CA ARG A 94 -11.49 -10.13 -2.39
C ARG A 94 -10.53 -10.25 -1.22
#